data_AF-A0A527Z0V2-F1
#
_entry.id   AF-A0A527Z0V2-F1
#
_cell.length_a   1.000
_cell.length_b   1.000
_cell.length_c   1.000
_cell.angle_alpha   90.00
_cell.angle_beta   90.00
_cell.angle_gamma   90.00
#
_symmetry.space_group_name_H-M   'P 1'
#
loop_
_entity.id
_entity.type
_entity.pdbx_description
1 polymer ?
#
loop_
_entity_poly.entity_id
_entity_poly.type
_entity_poly.pdbx_seq_one_letter_code
_entity_poly.pdbx_strand_id
1 'polypeptide(L)'
;YAIHESFVYSRRTESGTQPPLMTLHLRRGTCRDFALFMMEAVRSLGFAARFVTGYVYVPNRDSGSVVGGGSTHAWCQVYLPGA
;
A
#
# COMPACT_ATOMS: atom_id res chain seq x y z
N TYR A 1 6.60 13.25 -11.09
CA TYR A 1 5.86 13.14 -9.82
C TYR A 1 5.53 11.68 -9.57
N ALA A 2 6.13 11.09 -8.54
CA ALA A 2 5.85 9.72 -8.13
C ALA A 2 4.57 9.65 -7.26
N ILE A 3 4.08 8.43 -6.96
CA ILE A 3 2.87 8.21 -6.14
C ILE A 3 3.02 8.87 -4.76
N HIS A 4 4.17 8.67 -4.10
CA HIS A 4 4.45 9.24 -2.78
C HIS A 4 4.36 10.78 -2.73
N GLU A 5 4.70 11.45 -3.82
CA GLU A 5 4.74 12.92 -3.90
C GLU A 5 3.39 13.53 -4.29
N SER A 6 2.51 12.76 -4.92
CA SER A 6 1.32 13.29 -5.60
C SER A 6 -0.01 12.72 -5.12
N PHE A 7 0.02 11.76 -4.19
CA PHE A 7 -1.16 11.11 -3.64
C PHE A 7 -1.24 11.34 -2.13
N VAL A 8 -2.46 11.50 -1.62
CA VAL A 8 -2.73 11.77 -0.21
C VAL A 8 -3.23 10.53 0.50
N TYR A 9 -2.59 10.13 1.60
CA TYR A 9 -3.12 9.07 2.44
C TYR A 9 -4.41 9.53 3.12
N SER A 10 -5.50 8.78 2.94
CA SER A 10 -6.81 9.06 3.53
C SER A 10 -7.39 7.79 4.12
N ARG A 11 -7.72 7.84 5.42
CA ARG A 11 -8.42 6.72 6.09
C ARG A 11 -9.81 6.54 5.49
N ARG A 12 -10.27 5.30 5.44
CA ARG A 12 -11.54 4.87 4.85
C ARG A 12 -12.13 3.74 5.69
N THR A 13 -13.44 3.73 5.92
CA THR A 13 -14.12 2.73 6.79
C THR A 13 -14.75 1.60 5.97
N GLU A 14 -15.03 1.84 4.71
CA GLU A 14 -15.64 0.90 3.77
C GLU A 14 -14.74 -0.32 3.57
N SER A 15 -15.33 -1.50 3.48
CA SER A 15 -14.60 -2.75 3.27
C SER A 15 -13.97 -2.84 1.86
N GLY A 16 -12.96 -3.70 1.73
CA GLY A 16 -12.28 -3.95 0.46
C GLY A 16 -11.38 -2.80 -0.02
N THR A 17 -10.85 -2.95 -1.22
CA THR A 17 -9.98 -1.95 -1.87
C THR A 17 -10.77 -1.09 -2.86
N GLN A 18 -10.30 0.13 -3.09
CA GLN A 18 -10.71 0.91 -4.25
C GLN A 18 -10.19 0.23 -5.53
N PRO A 19 -10.96 0.26 -6.64
CA PRO A 19 -10.42 -0.10 -7.94
C PRO A 19 -9.18 0.75 -8.28
N PRO A 20 -8.14 0.20 -8.93
CA PRO A 20 -6.91 0.93 -9.25
C PRO A 20 -7.15 2.27 -9.96
N LEU A 21 -8.06 2.27 -10.94
CA LEU A 21 -8.42 3.48 -11.68
C LEU A 21 -9.07 4.53 -10.78
N MET A 22 -9.85 4.12 -9.78
CA MET A 22 -10.44 5.05 -8.81
C MET A 22 -9.35 5.69 -7.94
N THR A 23 -8.41 4.89 -7.43
CA THR A 23 -7.25 5.41 -6.67
C THR A 23 -6.45 6.42 -7.50
N LEU A 24 -6.23 6.13 -8.79
CA LEU A 24 -5.53 7.03 -9.73
C LEU A 24 -6.27 8.36 -9.92
N HIS A 25 -7.60 8.33 -10.12
CA HIS A 25 -8.40 9.54 -10.31
C HIS A 25 -8.51 10.38 -9.03
N LEU A 26 -8.77 9.73 -7.89
CA LEU A 26 -8.96 10.42 -6.62
C LEU A 26 -7.66 10.95 -6.02
N ARG A 27 -6.52 10.37 -6.44
CA ARG A 27 -5.18 10.59 -5.88
C ARG A 27 -5.13 10.48 -4.36
N ARG A 28 -5.97 9.62 -3.79
CA ARG A 28 -6.05 9.40 -2.34
C ARG A 28 -6.53 7.99 -2.00
N GLY A 29 -6.12 7.47 -0.87
CA GLY A 29 -6.54 6.14 -0.41
C GLY A 29 -5.83 5.65 0.84
N THR A 30 -6.15 4.43 1.23
CA THR A 30 -5.50 3.70 2.34
C THR A 30 -4.31 2.86 1.83
N CYS A 31 -3.57 2.23 2.76
CA CYS A 31 -2.44 1.35 2.42
C CYS A 31 -2.83 0.21 1.45
N ARG A 32 -4.00 -0.42 1.67
CA ARG A 32 -4.54 -1.45 0.78
C ARG A 32 -4.96 -0.92 -0.60
N ASP A 33 -5.46 0.30 -0.68
CA ASP A 33 -5.85 0.93 -1.96
C ASP A 33 -4.60 1.23 -2.79
N PHE A 34 -3.54 1.75 -2.14
CA PHE A 34 -2.25 1.98 -2.78
C PHE A 34 -1.54 0.69 -3.16
N ALA A 35 -1.56 -0.33 -2.30
CA ALA A 35 -0.95 -1.63 -2.61
C ALA A 35 -1.55 -2.27 -3.87
N LEU A 36 -2.89 -2.25 -4.00
CA LEU A 36 -3.56 -2.75 -5.20
C LEU A 36 -3.26 -1.88 -6.42
N PHE A 37 -3.33 -0.55 -6.30
CA PHE A 37 -3.04 0.36 -7.39
C PHE A 37 -1.60 0.20 -7.92
N MET A 38 -0.60 0.15 -7.02
CA MET A 38 0.80 -0.06 -7.39
C MET A 38 1.02 -1.42 -8.05
N MET A 39 0.39 -2.49 -7.53
CA MET A 39 0.47 -3.83 -8.11
C MET A 39 -0.06 -3.86 -9.54
N GLU A 40 -1.22 -3.25 -9.80
CA GLU A 40 -1.78 -3.20 -11.15
C GLU A 40 -0.99 -2.26 -12.08
N ALA A 41 -0.42 -1.18 -11.56
CA ALA A 41 0.47 -0.30 -12.32
C ALA A 41 1.72 -1.05 -12.80
N VAL A 42 2.42 -1.78 -11.93
CA VAL A 42 3.62 -2.52 -12.35
C VAL A 42 3.30 -3.75 -13.20
N ARG A 43 2.14 -4.40 -12.99
CA ARG A 43 1.65 -5.48 -13.87
C ARG A 43 1.39 -4.97 -15.29
N SER A 44 0.87 -3.75 -15.43
CA SER A 44 0.68 -3.13 -16.75
C SER A 44 2.00 -2.87 -17.49
N LEU A 45 3.12 -2.80 -16.76
CA LEU A 45 4.48 -2.68 -17.28
C LEU A 45 5.18 -4.04 -17.48
N GLY A 46 4.48 -5.17 -17.26
CA GLY A 46 5.02 -6.51 -17.45
C GLY A 46 5.74 -7.12 -16.24
N PHE A 47 5.69 -6.48 -15.07
CA PHE A 47 6.30 -7.03 -13.85
C PHE A 47 5.34 -7.91 -13.06
N ALA A 48 5.85 -9.04 -12.55
CA ALA A 48 5.12 -9.85 -11.59
C ALA A 48 5.09 -9.13 -10.23
N ALA A 49 3.91 -9.04 -9.63
CA ALA A 49 3.72 -8.40 -8.34
C ALA A 49 2.66 -9.12 -7.50
N ARG A 50 2.81 -9.04 -6.17
CA ARG A 50 1.89 -9.64 -5.19
C ARG A 50 1.46 -8.65 -4.12
N PHE A 51 0.23 -8.84 -3.66
CA PHE A 51 -0.36 -8.12 -2.54
C PHE A 51 0.04 -8.78 -1.23
N VAL A 52 0.58 -8.02 -0.29
CA VAL A 52 1.03 -8.53 1.01
C VAL A 52 0.33 -7.77 2.13
N THR A 53 -0.13 -8.49 3.15
CA THR A 53 -0.67 -7.92 4.39
C THR A 53 0.18 -8.35 5.58
N GLY A 54 0.19 -7.53 6.61
CA GLY A 54 0.92 -7.81 7.84
C GLY A 54 0.83 -6.66 8.84
N TYR A 55 1.81 -6.61 9.72
CA TYR A 55 1.93 -5.58 10.75
C TYR A 55 3.19 -4.75 10.47
N VAL A 56 3.08 -3.43 10.55
CA VAL A 56 4.24 -2.52 10.42
C VAL A 56 4.58 -1.96 11.79
N TYR A 57 5.83 -2.12 12.20
CA TYR A 57 6.36 -1.51 13.41
C TYR A 57 7.07 -0.19 13.07
N VAL A 58 6.65 0.88 13.73
CA VAL A 58 7.20 2.23 13.56
C VAL A 58 7.73 2.69 14.92
N PRO A 59 9.05 2.64 15.17
CA PRO A 59 9.63 2.89 16.50
C PRO A 59 9.20 4.20 17.17
N ASN A 60 9.01 5.28 16.40
CA ASN A 60 8.61 6.59 16.92
C ASN A 60 7.12 6.69 17.28
N ARG A 61 6.28 5.78 16.77
CA ARG A 61 4.82 5.77 17.01
C ARG A 61 4.40 4.64 17.93
N ASP A 62 5.11 3.53 17.87
CA ASP A 62 4.82 2.30 18.59
C ASP A 62 5.74 2.27 19.82
N SER A 63 5.34 2.97 20.89
CA SER A 63 6.04 2.92 22.17
C SER A 63 6.17 1.46 22.66
N GLY A 64 7.24 1.13 23.38
CA GLY A 64 7.58 -0.24 23.82
C GLY A 64 6.53 -0.99 24.67
N SER A 65 5.36 -0.39 24.91
CA SER A 65 4.21 -0.99 25.57
C SER A 65 3.23 -1.70 24.62
N VAL A 66 3.41 -1.60 23.30
CA VAL A 66 2.54 -2.31 22.34
C VAL A 66 2.94 -3.79 22.28
N VAL A 67 2.32 -4.59 23.14
CA VAL A 67 2.43 -6.06 23.13
C VAL A 67 1.43 -6.60 22.10
N GLY A 68 1.94 -7.03 20.95
CA GLY A 68 1.15 -7.51 19.81
C GLY A 68 1.32 -6.58 18.61
N GLY A 69 2.05 -7.07 17.60
CA GLY A 69 2.45 -6.44 16.32
C GLY A 69 1.91 -5.05 15.99
N GLY A 70 2.81 -4.13 15.58
CA GLY A 70 2.49 -2.75 15.18
C GLY A 70 1.34 -2.63 14.14
N SER A 71 0.93 -1.42 13.76
CA SER A 71 -0.32 -1.21 12.98
C SER A 71 -0.51 -2.16 11.78
N THR A 72 -1.75 -2.64 11.54
CA THR A 72 -2.05 -3.45 10.34
C THR A 72 -1.73 -2.66 9.07
N HIS A 73 -1.12 -3.34 8.11
CA HIS A 73 -0.64 -2.72 6.89
C HIS A 73 -0.76 -3.65 5.67
N ALA A 74 -0.74 -3.03 4.50
CA ALA A 74 -0.70 -3.72 3.22
C ALA A 74 0.28 -3.01 2.28
N TRP A 75 1.06 -3.78 1.53
CA TRP A 75 2.03 -3.26 0.56
C TRP A 75 2.10 -4.15 -0.69
N CYS A 76 2.75 -3.64 -1.72
CA CYS A 76 3.06 -4.37 -2.95
C CYS A 76 4.49 -4.88 -2.90
N GLN A 77 4.73 -6.11 -3.35
CA GLN A 77 6.06 -6.61 -3.66
C GLN A 77 6.15 -6.90 -5.16
N VAL A 78 7.24 -6.49 -5.77
CA VAL A 78 7.49 -6.60 -7.21
C VAL A 78 8.71 -7.47 -7.43
N TYR A 79 8.60 -8.45 -8.33
CA TYR A 79 9.74 -9.24 -8.77
C TYR A 79 10.52 -8.48 -9.83
N LEU A 80 11.81 -8.30 -9.59
CA LEU A 80 12.76 -7.72 -10.53
C LEU A 80 13.77 -8.80 -10.91
N PRO A 81 13.80 -9.27 -12.17
CA PRO A 81 14.78 -10.25 -12.60
C PRO A 81 16.21 -9.74 -12.37
N GLY A 82 17.01 -10.48 -11.60
CA GLY A 82 18.41 -10.15 -11.34
C GLY A 82 18.66 -9.10 -10.24
N ALA A 83 17.64 -8.74 -9.44
CA ALA A 83 17.77 -7.88 -8.26
C ALA A 83 18.26 -8.63 -7.01
#